data_AF-A0AA44Z196-F1
#
_entry.id   AF-A0AA44Z196-F1
#
_cell.length_a   1.000
_cell.length_b   1.000
_cell.length_c   1.000
_cell.angle_alpha   90.00
_cell.angle_beta   90.00
_cell.angle_gamma   90.00
#
_symmetry.space_group_name_H-M   'P 1'
#
loop_
_entity.id
_entity.type
_entity.pdbx_description
1 polymer ?
#
loop_
_entity_poly.entity_id
_entity_poly.type
_entity_poly.pdbx_seq_one_letter_code
_entity_poly.pdbx_strand_id
1 'polypeptide(L)'
;MNLDTARSIRLEGSNVTVLNRQLGQLSVSGHDNALNLTDVDRVDIQGNKNLVLARAVKQVRFSGNDNTVNPSSNPLRDDRGSGNKVM
;
A
#
# COMPACT_ATOMS: atom_id res chain seq x y z
N MET A 1 6.19 6.22 11.47
CA MET A 1 5.13 5.99 12.48
C MET A 1 4.99 4.49 12.72
N ASN A 2 4.76 4.04 13.95
CA ASN A 2 4.53 2.63 14.31
C ASN A 2 3.14 2.47 14.93
N LEU A 3 2.31 1.57 14.39
CA LEU A 3 0.94 1.31 14.83
C LEU A 3 0.72 -0.20 14.87
N ASP A 4 0.22 -0.77 15.97
CA ASP A 4 -0.01 -2.22 16.01
C ASP A 4 -1.23 -2.64 15.18
N THR A 5 -2.38 -2.03 15.44
CA THR A 5 -3.65 -2.30 14.77
C THR A 5 -4.27 -0.99 14.33
N ALA A 6 -4.83 -0.98 13.12
CA ALA A 6 -5.56 0.16 12.61
C ALA A 6 -6.71 -0.31 11.71
N ARG A 7 -7.86 0.36 11.81
CA ARG A 7 -8.95 0.12 10.85
C ARG A 7 -8.62 0.72 9.50
N SER A 8 -8.03 1.92 9.49
CA SER A 8 -7.70 2.65 8.28
C SER A 8 -6.46 3.52 8.52
N ILE A 9 -5.61 3.61 7.50
CA ILE A 9 -4.52 4.58 7.41
C ILE A 9 -4.70 5.34 6.10
N ARG A 10 -4.75 6.67 6.20
CA ARG A 10 -4.70 7.57 5.07
C ARG A 10 -3.38 8.33 5.11
N LEU A 11 -2.59 8.19 4.05
CA LEU A 11 -1.30 8.83 3.91
C LEU A 11 -1.34 9.84 2.76
N GLU A 12 -1.24 11.11 3.12
CA GLU A 12 -1.09 12.23 2.20
C GLU A 12 0.27 12.89 2.46
N GLY A 13 1.16 12.86 1.49
CA GLY A 13 2.51 13.40 1.64
C GLY A 13 3.59 12.53 1.03
N SER A 14 4.85 12.88 1.28
CA SER A 14 5.98 12.28 0.58
C SER A 14 7.10 11.90 1.53
N ASN A 15 7.88 10.87 1.17
CA ASN A 15 9.00 10.37 1.96
C ASN A 15 8.62 9.93 3.39
N VAL A 16 7.41 9.38 3.57
CA VAL A 16 6.95 8.89 4.87
C VAL A 16 7.18 7.39 5.01
N THR A 17 7.53 6.96 6.23
CA THR A 17 7.59 5.53 6.60
C THR A 17 6.52 5.16 7.63
N VAL A 18 5.76 4.09 7.34
CA VAL A 18 4.72 3.54 8.21
C VAL A 18 5.00 2.06 8.49
N LEU A 19 4.90 1.67 9.76
CA LEU A 19 4.94 0.28 10.21
C LEU A 19 3.59 -0.10 10.81
N ASN A 20 3.00 -1.23 10.37
CA ASN A 20 1.77 -1.73 10.97
C ASN A 20 1.60 -3.26 10.89
N ARG A 21 1.02 -3.88 11.93
CA ARG A 21 0.78 -5.33 11.93
C ARG A 21 -0.57 -5.70 11.30
N GLN A 22 -1.66 -5.07 11.69
CA GLN A 22 -2.98 -5.40 11.15
C GLN A 22 -3.74 -4.14 10.73
N LEU A 23 -4.05 -4.08 9.42
CA LEU A 23 -4.71 -2.94 8.78
C LEU A 23 -5.93 -3.39 7.99
N GLY A 24 -7.07 -2.74 8.22
CA GLY A 24 -8.21 -2.89 7.31
C GLY A 24 -7.91 -2.27 5.94
N GLN A 25 -7.79 -0.94 5.89
CA GLN A 25 -7.60 -0.22 4.64
C GLN A 25 -6.39 0.72 4.68
N LEU A 26 -5.57 0.66 3.63
CA LEU A 26 -4.56 1.67 3.32
C LEU A 26 -5.04 2.53 2.15
N SER A 27 -4.93 3.85 2.28
CA SER A 27 -5.07 4.80 1.16
C SER A 27 -3.85 5.71 1.07
N VAL A 28 -3.19 5.77 -0.08
CA VAL A 28 -2.01 6.62 -0.33
C VAL A 28 -2.24 7.50 -1.55
N SER A 29 -2.12 8.82 -1.39
CA SER A 29 -2.23 9.78 -2.50
C SER A 29 -0.93 10.52 -2.81
N GLY A 30 0.10 10.43 -1.96
CA GLY A 30 1.38 11.10 -2.16
C GLY A 30 2.46 10.24 -2.84
N HIS A 31 3.73 10.59 -2.71
CA HIS A 31 4.80 9.94 -3.47
C HIS A 31 6.03 9.54 -2.65
N ASP A 32 6.78 8.55 -3.15
CA ASP A 32 8.03 8.08 -2.53
C ASP A 32 7.84 7.65 -1.05
N ASN A 33 6.68 7.11 -0.69
CA ASN A 33 6.43 6.58 0.65
C ASN A 33 6.78 5.09 0.74
N ALA A 34 7.19 4.65 1.93
CA ALA A 34 7.49 3.25 2.24
C ALA A 34 6.60 2.76 3.38
N LEU A 35 5.81 1.72 3.13
CA LEU A 35 4.93 1.12 4.13
C LEU A 35 5.30 -0.34 4.33
N ASN A 36 5.65 -0.71 5.56
CA ASN A 36 5.94 -2.09 5.94
C ASN A 36 4.81 -2.61 6.83
N LEU A 37 3.96 -3.43 6.23
CA LEU A 37 2.71 -3.90 6.78
C LEU A 37 2.78 -5.42 6.98
N THR A 38 1.96 -6.02 7.83
CA THR A 38 1.88 -7.49 7.92
C THR A 38 0.63 -8.00 7.20
N ASP A 39 -0.55 -7.69 7.73
CA ASP A 39 -1.84 -8.13 7.17
C ASP A 39 -2.70 -6.92 6.79
N VAL A 40 -3.10 -6.85 5.51
CA VAL A 40 -3.89 -5.74 4.97
C VAL A 40 -5.08 -6.25 4.16
N ASP A 41 -6.29 -5.77 4.43
CA ASP A 41 -7.45 -6.17 3.61
C ASP A 41 -7.42 -5.46 2.24
N ARG A 42 -7.27 -4.13 2.23
CA ARG A 42 -7.28 -3.35 0.98
C ARG A 42 -6.18 -2.31 0.94
N VAL A 43 -5.49 -2.24 -0.19
CA VAL A 43 -4.53 -1.19 -0.52
C VAL A 43 -5.03 -0.39 -1.71
N ASP A 44 -5.27 0.91 -1.51
CA ASP A 44 -5.63 1.88 -2.55
C ASP A 44 -4.49 2.90 -2.75
N ILE A 45 -3.84 2.90 -3.92
CA ILE A 45 -2.73 3.81 -4.20
C ILE A 45 -3.04 4.66 -5.43
N GLN A 46 -3.21 5.96 -5.20
CA GLN A 46 -3.47 6.98 -6.21
C GLN A 46 -2.21 7.79 -6.55
N GLY A 47 -1.23 7.81 -5.64
CA GLY A 47 0.02 8.54 -5.79
C GLY A 47 1.07 7.79 -6.62
N ASN A 48 2.33 8.23 -6.56
CA ASN A 48 3.39 7.72 -7.42
C ASN A 48 4.59 7.15 -6.65
N LYS A 49 5.26 6.13 -7.18
CA LYS A 49 6.52 5.59 -6.63
C LYS A 49 6.44 5.18 -5.15
N ASN A 50 5.26 4.76 -4.68
CA ASN A 50 5.12 4.25 -3.33
C ASN A 50 5.50 2.76 -3.28
N LEU A 51 6.14 2.35 -2.19
CA LEU A 51 6.49 0.96 -1.89
C LEU A 51 5.66 0.46 -0.70
N VAL A 52 4.91 -0.62 -0.91
CA VAL A 52 4.24 -1.35 0.16
C VAL A 52 4.85 -2.74 0.24
N LEU A 53 5.43 -3.07 1.39
CA LEU A 53 5.86 -4.41 1.74
C LEU A 53 4.80 -5.02 2.66
N ALA A 54 4.36 -6.24 2.37
CA ALA A 54 3.36 -6.91 3.18
C ALA A 54 3.57 -8.43 3.24
N ARG A 55 3.05 -9.09 4.28
CA ARG A 55 2.93 -10.56 4.26
C ARG A 55 1.70 -10.97 3.47
N ALA A 56 0.54 -10.41 3.83
CA ALA A 56 -0.73 -10.71 3.19
C ALA A 56 -1.51 -9.45 2.81
N VAL A 57 -2.00 -9.43 1.58
CA VAL A 57 -2.90 -8.41 1.03
C VAL A 57 -4.03 -9.12 0.30
N LYS A 58 -5.29 -8.76 0.58
CA LYS A 58 -6.43 -9.36 -0.15
C LYS A 58 -6.69 -8.66 -1.47
N GLN A 59 -6.64 -7.33 -1.49
CA GLN A 59 -6.93 -6.53 -2.69
C GLN A 59 -5.99 -5.33 -2.82
N VAL A 60 -5.54 -5.07 -4.04
CA VAL A 60 -4.78 -3.88 -4.42
C VAL A 60 -5.50 -3.16 -5.55
N ARG A 61 -5.66 -1.84 -5.39
CA ARG A 61 -6.07 -0.95 -6.47
C ARG A 61 -5.02 0.13 -6.71
N PHE A 62 -4.61 0.26 -7.95
CA PHE A 62 -3.76 1.37 -8.40
C PHE A 62 -4.53 2.31 -9.33
N SER A 63 -4.37 3.61 -9.11
CA SER A 63 -4.74 4.64 -10.09
C SER A 63 -3.63 5.67 -10.36
N GLY A 64 -2.53 5.62 -9.61
CA GLY A 64 -1.31 6.38 -9.88
C GLY A 64 -0.26 5.53 -10.57
N ASN A 65 1.00 5.98 -10.58
CA ASN A 65 2.05 5.38 -11.40
C ASN A 65 3.26 4.85 -10.61
N ASP A 66 3.93 3.85 -11.17
CA ASP A 66 5.21 3.32 -10.68
C ASP A 66 5.20 2.85 -9.22
N ASN A 67 4.03 2.47 -8.70
CA ASN A 67 3.91 1.95 -7.34
C ASN A 67 4.24 0.46 -7.30
N THR A 68 4.81 0.01 -6.19
CA THR A 68 5.11 -1.39 -5.96
C THR A 68 4.39 -1.85 -4.69
N VAL A 69 3.63 -2.93 -4.80
CA VAL A 69 3.13 -3.70 -3.65
C VAL A 69 3.79 -5.07 -3.74
N ASN A 70 4.55 -5.44 -2.72
CA ASN A 70 5.28 -6.71 -2.64
C ASN A 70 4.72 -7.55 -1.46
N PRO A 71 3.61 -8.28 -1.69
CA PRO A 71 3.06 -9.21 -0.73
C PRO A 71 3.55 -10.65 -0.95
N SER A 72 3.65 -11.45 0.11
CA SER A 72 3.82 -12.91 -0.06
C SER A 72 2.53 -13.63 -0.51
N SER A 73 1.38 -12.95 -0.46
CA SER A 73 0.09 -13.46 -0.93
C SER A 73 -0.18 -13.11 -2.39
N ASN A 74 -1.27 -13.66 -2.97
CA ASN A 74 -1.71 -13.32 -4.31
C ASN A 74 -2.99 -12.44 -4.28
N PRO A 75 -2.88 -11.10 -4.22
CA PRO A 75 -4.03 -10.21 -4.10
C PRO A 75 -4.84 -10.12 -5.40
N LEU A 76 -6.13 -9.81 -5.27
CA LEU A 76 -6.91 -9.29 -6.40
C LEU A 76 -6.34 -7.94 -6.83
N ARG A 77 -6.10 -7.76 -8.13
CA ARG A 77 -5.48 -6.55 -8.70
C ARG A 77 -6.45 -5.80 -9.62
N ASP A 78 -6.64 -4.52 -9.33
CA ASP A 78 -7.32 -3.55 -10.20
C ASP A 78 -6.35 -2.40 -10.48
N ASP A 79 -5.83 -2.30 -11.70
CA ASP A 79 -4.79 -1.32 -12.05
C ASP A 79 -5.25 -0.46 -13.22
N ARG A 80 -5.47 0.82 -12.94
CA ARG A 80 -5.84 1.84 -13.94
C ARG A 80 -4.71 2.84 -14.20
N GLY A 81 -3.55 2.65 -13.57
CA GLY A 81 -2.38 3.49 -13.74
C GLY A 81 -1.38 2.89 -14.71
N SER A 82 -0.13 3.35 -14.64
CA SER A 82 0.98 2.84 -15.46
C SER A 82 2.18 2.47 -14.59
N GLY A 83 2.94 1.45 -15.00
CA GLY A 83 4.19 1.07 -14.33
C GLY A 83 4.04 0.43 -12.95
N ASN A 84 2.81 0.20 -12.46
CA ASN A 84 2.60 -0.41 -11.15
C ASN A 84 2.93 -1.91 -11.17
N LYS A 85 3.43 -2.40 -10.02
CA LYS A 85 3.88 -3.77 -9.85
C LYS A 85 3.24 -4.38 -8.61
N VAL A 86 2.74 -5.60 -8.78
CA VAL A 86 2.54 -6.56 -7.69
C VAL A 86 3.57 -7.65 -7.92
N MET A 87 4.45 -7.89 -6.95
CA MET A 87 5.59 -8.81 -7.06
C MET A 87 5.66 -9.74 -5.86
#